data_AF-A0A4Y2LI92-F1
#
_entry.id   AF-A0A4Y2LI92-F1
#
_cell.length_a   1.000
_cell.length_b   1.000
_cell.length_c   1.000
_cell.angle_alpha   90.00
_cell.angle_beta   90.00
_cell.angle_gamma   90.00
#
_symmetry.space_group_name_H-M   'P 1'
#
loop_
_entity.id
_entity.type
_entity.pdbx_description
1 polymer ?
#
loop_
_entity_poly.entity_id
_entity_poly.type
_entity_poly.pdbx_seq_one_letter_code
_entity_poly.pdbx_strand_id
1 'polypeptide(L)'
;MANVQGWNKGVIGNYMDGRVIQVKDTDEHFGTKKIKDILFIVNRDLGFSTAGLPSRPNVMILLFISNDKRVSGCLVAEAIQSASRVVSAETSEKEGDGKTIWKLGSWYASSETVPAICGVNRIWVSHEFR
;
A
#
# COMPACT_ATOMS: atom_id res chain seq x y z
N MET A 1 4.04 13.28 -12.32
CA MET A 1 2.68 13.07 -11.78
C MET A 1 1.75 12.73 -12.94
N ALA A 2 0.87 11.74 -12.80
CA ALA A 2 -0.04 11.31 -13.87
C ALA A 2 -1.38 12.06 -13.81
N ASN A 3 -1.84 12.62 -14.94
CA ASN A 3 -3.11 13.35 -15.07
C ASN A 3 -4.30 12.37 -15.18
N VAL A 4 -5.39 12.59 -14.42
CA VAL A 4 -6.54 11.67 -14.30
C VAL A 4 -7.88 12.09 -14.92
N GLN A 5 -7.88 12.99 -15.91
CA GLN A 5 -9.09 13.39 -16.63
C GLN A 5 -9.90 12.18 -17.17
N GLY A 6 -11.18 12.07 -16.82
CA GLY A 6 -12.11 11.03 -17.32
C GLY A 6 -12.45 9.87 -16.37
N TRP A 7 -11.85 9.77 -15.19
CA TRP A 7 -12.10 8.66 -14.24
C TRP A 7 -13.24 8.97 -13.26
N ASN A 8 -14.50 8.85 -13.72
CA ASN A 8 -15.71 9.00 -12.87
C ASN A 8 -16.42 7.66 -12.57
N LYS A 9 -15.98 6.53 -13.14
CA LYS A 9 -16.53 5.20 -12.85
C LYS A 9 -15.70 4.55 -11.73
N GLY A 10 -16.36 3.89 -10.77
CA GLY A 10 -15.68 3.16 -9.69
C GLY A 10 -15.32 4.00 -8.45
N VAL A 11 -15.93 5.16 -8.25
CA VAL A 11 -15.79 5.91 -6.99
C VAL A 11 -16.39 5.09 -5.84
N ILE A 12 -15.60 4.87 -4.79
CA ILE A 12 -16.00 4.13 -3.58
C ILE A 12 -15.99 4.99 -2.32
N GLY A 13 -15.48 6.22 -2.40
CA GLY A 13 -15.51 7.18 -1.31
C GLY A 13 -15.30 8.61 -1.84
N ASN A 14 -16.03 9.57 -1.27
CA ASN A 14 -15.87 11.00 -1.56
C ASN A 14 -15.52 11.73 -0.26
N TYR A 15 -14.60 12.67 -0.37
CA TYR A 15 -14.03 13.43 0.74
C TYR A 15 -13.93 14.91 0.34
N MET A 16 -13.67 15.79 1.30
CA MET A 16 -13.58 17.24 1.03
C MET A 16 -12.38 17.59 0.14
N ASP A 17 -11.32 16.80 0.22
CA ASP A 17 -10.03 16.99 -0.44
C ASP A 17 -9.84 16.09 -1.68
N GLY A 18 -10.77 15.19 -1.95
CA GLY A 18 -10.69 14.28 -3.09
C GLY A 18 -11.67 13.12 -3.02
N ARG A 19 -11.30 12.03 -3.68
CA ARG A 19 -12.13 10.82 -3.79
C ARG A 19 -11.26 9.58 -3.93
N VAL A 20 -11.76 8.46 -3.42
CA VAL A 20 -11.17 7.15 -3.65
C VAL A 20 -11.91 6.46 -4.79
N ILE A 21 -11.14 5.98 -5.77
CA ILE A 21 -11.65 5.16 -6.85
C ILE A 21 -11.06 3.75 -6.75
N GLN A 22 -11.88 2.75 -7.05
CA GLN A 22 -11.44 1.41 -7.37
C GLN A 22 -11.24 1.30 -8.87
N VAL A 23 -10.08 0.80 -9.29
CA VAL A 23 -9.81 0.46 -10.68
C VAL A 23 -10.62 -0.79 -11.01
N LYS A 24 -11.67 -0.66 -11.84
CA LYS A 24 -12.53 -1.79 -12.28
C LYS A 24 -11.89 -2.55 -13.46
N ASP A 25 -12.21 -3.84 -13.52
CA ASP A 25 -11.87 -4.82 -14.57
C ASP A 25 -10.38 -4.95 -14.90
N THR A 26 -9.78 -5.94 -14.22
CA THR A 26 -8.38 -6.36 -14.34
C THR A 26 -8.00 -6.90 -15.73
N ASP A 27 -8.93 -7.11 -16.66
CA ASP A 27 -8.62 -7.68 -17.98
C ASP A 27 -8.53 -6.66 -19.12
N GLU A 28 -9.25 -5.52 -19.08
CA GLU A 28 -9.11 -4.47 -20.12
C GLU A 28 -8.33 -3.22 -19.63
N HIS A 29 -8.26 -2.97 -18.32
CA HIS A 29 -7.71 -1.70 -17.78
C HIS A 29 -6.37 -1.83 -17.04
N PHE A 30 -6.00 -3.04 -16.61
CA PHE A 30 -4.73 -3.32 -15.90
C PHE A 30 -3.51 -3.12 -16.81
N GLY A 31 -3.71 -3.32 -18.12
CA GLY A 31 -2.72 -3.09 -19.15
C GLY A 31 -2.50 -1.62 -19.50
N THR A 32 -3.33 -0.68 -19.02
CA THR A 32 -3.23 0.71 -19.43
C THR A 32 -1.91 1.31 -18.96
N LYS A 33 -1.25 2.05 -19.86
CA LYS A 33 0.00 2.74 -19.59
C LYS A 33 -0.07 3.56 -18.30
N LYS A 34 -1.22 4.19 -18.02
CA LYS A 34 -1.43 5.02 -16.85
C LYS A 34 -1.35 4.26 -15.52
N ILE A 35 -1.97 3.09 -15.41
CA ILE A 35 -1.88 2.27 -14.19
C ILE A 35 -0.44 1.77 -14.02
N LYS A 36 0.20 1.33 -15.10
CA LYS A 36 1.62 0.93 -15.09
C LYS A 36 2.55 2.07 -14.64
N ASP A 37 2.32 3.30 -15.12
CA ASP A 37 3.11 4.47 -14.75
C ASP A 37 2.92 4.84 -13.26
N ILE A 38 1.69 4.75 -12.75
CA ILE A 38 1.40 4.96 -11.32
C ILE A 38 2.13 3.92 -10.46
N LEU A 39 2.03 2.64 -10.82
CA LEU A 39 2.65 1.55 -10.07
C LEU A 39 4.17 1.59 -10.15
N PHE A 40 4.73 2.04 -11.27
CA PHE A 40 6.16 2.29 -11.40
C PHE A 40 6.65 3.33 -10.37
N ILE A 41 5.92 4.45 -10.24
CA ILE A 41 6.24 5.49 -9.25
C ILE A 41 6.09 4.94 -7.83
N VAL A 42 4.99 4.25 -7.54
CA VAL A 42 4.73 3.65 -6.21
C VAL A 42 5.82 2.66 -5.82
N ASN A 43 6.20 1.76 -6.72
CA ASN A 43 7.26 0.78 -6.46
C ASN A 43 8.61 1.46 -6.22
N ARG A 44 8.97 2.47 -7.05
CA ARG A 44 10.19 3.25 -6.88
C ARG A 44 10.22 3.94 -5.52
N ASP A 45 9.15 4.64 -5.16
CA ASP A 45 9.08 5.41 -3.91
C ASP A 45 9.08 4.52 -2.66
N LEU A 46 8.59 3.28 -2.78
CA LEU A 46 8.63 2.27 -1.71
C LEU A 46 9.91 1.42 -1.72
N GLY A 47 10.84 1.63 -2.67
CA GLY A 47 12.11 0.91 -2.76
C GLY A 47 12.02 -0.53 -3.33
N PHE A 48 10.91 -0.88 -3.99
CA PHE A 48 10.81 -2.16 -4.71
C PHE A 48 11.62 -2.11 -6.01
N SER A 49 12.23 -3.24 -6.40
CA SER A 49 12.83 -3.37 -7.73
C SER A 49 11.76 -3.13 -8.80
N THR A 50 12.13 -2.53 -9.93
CA THR A 50 11.23 -2.11 -11.01
C THR A 50 10.53 -3.26 -11.75
N ALA A 51 10.65 -4.50 -11.25
CA ALA A 51 10.07 -5.71 -11.79
C ALA A 51 8.56 -5.80 -11.49
N GLY A 52 7.78 -5.00 -12.21
CA GLY A 52 6.38 -5.26 -12.53
C GLY A 52 5.39 -5.30 -11.36
N LEU A 53 4.12 -5.44 -11.73
CA LEU A 53 3.06 -5.83 -10.81
C LEU A 53 3.36 -7.23 -10.26
N PRO A 54 2.92 -7.56 -9.02
CA PRO A 54 2.91 -8.94 -8.58
C PRO A 54 2.20 -9.78 -9.65
N SER A 55 2.82 -10.88 -10.09
CA SER A 55 2.24 -11.84 -11.05
C SER A 55 1.10 -12.65 -10.40
N ARG A 56 0.25 -11.99 -9.61
CA ARG A 56 -0.81 -12.61 -8.82
C ARG A 56 -2.15 -12.35 -9.49
N PRO A 57 -2.95 -13.39 -9.79
CA PRO A 57 -4.31 -13.19 -10.25
C PRO A 57 -5.13 -12.49 -9.17
N ASN A 58 -6.11 -11.67 -9.57
CA ASN A 58 -7.12 -11.06 -8.70
C ASN A 58 -6.59 -10.03 -7.67
N VAL A 59 -5.86 -9.03 -8.14
CA VAL A 59 -5.50 -7.87 -7.30
C VAL A 59 -6.53 -6.74 -7.43
N MET A 60 -6.79 -6.06 -6.32
CA MET A 60 -7.60 -4.85 -6.24
C MET A 60 -6.68 -3.64 -6.13
N ILE A 61 -6.90 -2.62 -6.97
CA ILE A 61 -6.19 -1.34 -6.90
C ILE A 61 -7.17 -0.24 -6.52
N LEU A 62 -6.84 0.49 -5.46
CA LEU A 62 -7.52 1.71 -5.05
C LEU A 62 -6.59 2.90 -5.25
N LEU A 63 -7.13 4.00 -5.76
CA LEU A 63 -6.40 5.25 -5.95
C LEU A 63 -7.13 6.38 -5.26
N PHE A 64 -6.38 7.20 -4.53
CA PHE A 64 -6.89 8.47 -4.03
C PHE A 64 -6.59 9.56 -5.06
N ILE A 65 -7.65 10.23 -5.53
CA ILE A 65 -7.59 11.32 -6.48
C ILE A 65 -7.94 12.62 -5.76
N SER A 66 -6.99 13.54 -5.66
CA SER A 66 -7.20 14.86 -5.09
C SER A 66 -8.08 15.75 -5.98
N ASN A 67 -8.61 16.84 -5.41
CA ASN A 67 -9.46 17.80 -6.13
C ASN A 67 -8.76 18.44 -7.35
N ASP A 68 -7.45 18.59 -7.31
CA ASP A 68 -6.62 19.06 -8.42
C ASP A 68 -6.32 17.96 -9.47
N LYS A 69 -7.02 16.82 -9.38
CA LYS A 69 -6.95 15.68 -10.31
C LYS A 69 -5.55 15.06 -10.38
N ARG A 70 -4.89 14.92 -9.24
CA ARG A 70 -3.65 14.15 -9.09
C ARG A 70 -3.89 12.85 -8.34
N VAL A 71 -3.09 11.83 -8.65
CA VAL A 71 -3.05 10.59 -7.86
C VAL A 71 -2.15 10.85 -6.65
N SER A 72 -2.76 11.01 -5.48
CA SER A 72 -2.03 11.30 -4.23
C SER A 72 -1.96 10.11 -3.29
N GLY A 73 -2.66 9.02 -3.60
CA GLY A 73 -2.57 7.76 -2.87
C GLY A 73 -2.84 6.55 -3.76
N CYS A 74 -2.25 5.41 -3.39
CA CYS A 74 -2.38 4.14 -4.08
C CYS A 74 -2.35 3.00 -3.06
N LEU A 75 -3.28 2.07 -3.19
CA LEU A 75 -3.31 0.83 -2.44
C LEU A 75 -3.48 -0.33 -3.41
N VAL A 76 -2.65 -1.36 -3.25
CA VAL A 76 -2.75 -2.64 -3.96
C VAL A 76 -3.03 -3.72 -2.93
N ALA A 77 -4.17 -4.39 -3.07
CA ALA A 77 -4.58 -5.48 -2.22
C ALA A 77 -4.73 -6.78 -3.03
N GLU A 78 -4.56 -7.90 -2.35
CA GLU A 78 -4.73 -9.25 -2.90
C GLU A 78 -5.54 -10.11 -1.94
N ALA A 79 -6.24 -11.11 -2.49
CA ALA A 79 -6.85 -12.13 -1.65
C ALA A 79 -5.76 -13.01 -1.02
N ILE A 80 -5.87 -13.24 0.28
CA ILE A 80 -5.01 -14.17 1.03
C ILE A 80 -5.88 -15.16 1.80
N GLN A 81 -5.27 -16.21 2.33
CA GLN A 81 -5.97 -17.20 3.16
C GLN A 81 -5.57 -17.10 4.64
N SER A 82 -4.37 -16.58 4.92
CA SER A 82 -3.84 -16.44 6.28
C SER A 82 -2.76 -15.37 6.37
N ALA A 83 -2.47 -14.92 7.59
CA ALA A 83 -1.37 -13.99 7.92
C ALA A 83 -0.81 -14.30 9.31
N SER A 84 0.43 -13.87 9.59
CA SER A 84 1.04 -13.97 10.91
C SER A 84 0.95 -12.65 11.66
N ARG A 85 0.77 -12.70 12.99
CA ARG A 85 0.87 -11.49 13.84
C ARG A 85 2.30 -10.97 13.85
N VAL A 86 2.44 -9.65 13.90
CA VAL A 86 3.75 -9.02 14.11
C VAL A 86 4.08 -9.07 15.61
N VAL A 87 5.29 -9.50 15.93
CA VAL A 87 5.82 -9.60 17.29
C VAL A 87 7.08 -8.72 17.37
N SER A 88 7.21 -7.92 18.42
CA SER A 88 8.43 -7.12 18.67
C SER A 88 9.36 -7.87 19.62
N ALA A 89 10.65 -7.91 19.30
CA ALA A 89 11.65 -8.25 20.31
C ALA A 89 11.95 -6.99 21.14
N GLU A 90 11.29 -6.84 22.28
CA GLU A 90 11.65 -5.83 23.27
C GLU A 90 12.94 -6.24 23.98
N THR A 91 14.10 -5.84 23.47
CA THR A 91 15.36 -5.91 24.21
C THR A 91 15.46 -4.71 25.15
N SER A 92 14.80 -4.79 26.31
CA SER A 92 15.09 -3.88 27.41
C SER A 92 16.33 -4.39 28.16
N GLU A 93 17.48 -3.79 27.87
CA GLU A 93 18.66 -3.91 28.73
C GLU A 93 18.64 -2.76 29.74
N LYS A 94 18.80 -3.08 31.03
CA LYS A 94 19.05 -2.08 32.06
C LYS A 94 20.56 -1.88 32.14
N GLU A 95 21.06 -0.71 31.75
CA GLU A 95 22.43 -0.33 32.12
C GLU A 95 22.52 -0.07 33.62
N GLY A 96 23.74 -0.20 34.17
CA GLY A 96 24.05 -0.09 35.60
C GLY A 96 23.69 1.24 36.26
N ASP A 97 23.22 2.24 35.51
CA ASP A 97 22.85 3.58 35.99
C ASP A 97 21.32 3.83 36.01
N GLY A 98 20.50 2.78 35.84
CA GLY A 98 19.04 2.84 35.98
C GLY A 98 18.28 3.53 34.84
N LYS A 99 18.97 3.95 33.77
CA LYS A 99 18.34 4.47 32.54
C LYS A 99 17.91 3.33 31.62
N THR A 100 16.62 3.29 31.28
CA THR A 100 16.10 2.40 30.24
C THR A 100 16.45 2.97 28.86
N ILE A 101 17.32 2.29 28.11
CA ILE A 101 17.53 2.58 26.69
C ILE A 101 16.55 1.74 25.88
N TRP A 102 15.63 2.39 25.19
CA TRP A 102 14.77 1.72 24.21
C TRP A 102 15.60 1.44 22.96
N LYS A 103 16.14 0.22 22.82
CA LYS A 103 16.68 -0.22 21.52
C LYS A 103 15.52 -0.33 20.54
N LEU A 104 15.75 0.08 19.29
CA LEU A 104 14.82 -0.16 18.19
C LEU A 104 14.68 -1.68 18.03
N GLY A 105 13.61 -2.24 18.59
CA GLY A 105 13.33 -3.68 18.54
C GLY A 105 13.18 -4.15 17.10
N SER A 106 13.63 -5.37 16.83
CA SER A 106 13.34 -6.04 15.56
C SER A 106 11.90 -6.56 15.56
N TRP A 107 11.23 -6.43 14.41
CA TRP A 107 9.88 -6.92 14.19
C TRP A 107 9.93 -8.27 13.47
N TYR A 108 9.17 -9.24 13.97
CA TYR A 108 9.12 -10.60 13.43
C TYR A 108 7.68 -11.02 13.15
N ALA A 109 7.50 -11.95 12.22
CA ALA A 109 6.24 -12.67 12.08
C ALA A 109 6.18 -13.79 13.12
N SER A 110 5.05 -13.93 13.81
CA SER A 110 4.75 -15.11 14.60
C SER A 110 4.79 -16.37 13.72
N SER A 111 5.24 -17.48 14.31
CA SER A 111 5.20 -18.81 13.68
C SER A 111 3.78 -19.31 13.46
N GLU A 112 2.81 -18.82 14.24
CA GLU A 112 1.41 -19.17 14.09
C GLU A 112 0.72 -18.23 13.10
N THR A 113 0.05 -18.82 12.12
CA THR A 113 -0.78 -18.09 11.17
C THR A 113 -2.23 -18.09 11.64
N VAL A 114 -2.95 -17.02 11.30
CA VAL A 114 -4.40 -16.90 11.53
C VAL A 114 -5.12 -16.68 10.21
N PRO A 115 -6.40 -17.07 10.08
CA PRO A 115 -7.20 -16.77 8.90
C PRO A 115 -7.23 -15.28 8.61
N ALA A 116 -7.03 -14.91 7.35
CA ALA A 116 -7.08 -13.54 6.86
C ALA A 116 -7.61 -13.52 5.42
N ILE A 117 -8.30 -12.44 5.04
CA ILE A 117 -9.00 -12.35 3.75
C ILE A 117 -8.25 -11.47 2.74
N CYS A 118 -7.67 -10.37 3.22
CA CYS A 118 -7.12 -9.31 2.37
C CYS A 118 -5.69 -8.97 2.81
N GLY A 119 -4.73 -9.16 1.90
CA GLY A 119 -3.35 -8.73 2.08
C GLY A 119 -3.12 -7.38 1.43
N VAL A 120 -2.65 -6.39 2.20
CA VAL A 120 -2.22 -5.11 1.64
C VAL A 120 -0.78 -5.26 1.13
N ASN A 121 -0.63 -5.42 -0.18
CA ASN A 121 0.65 -5.66 -0.84
C ASN A 121 1.45 -4.36 -1.02
N ARG A 122 0.76 -3.25 -1.31
CA ARG A 122 1.34 -1.89 -1.38
C ARG A 122 0.36 -0.91 -0.76
N ILE A 123 0.88 0.02 0.03
CA ILE A 123 0.16 1.22 0.44
C ILE A 123 1.11 2.41 0.33
N TRP A 124 0.69 3.42 -0.42
CA TRP A 124 1.50 4.58 -0.73
C TRP A 124 0.62 5.83 -0.71
N VAL A 125 1.14 6.87 -0.09
CA VAL A 125 0.65 8.25 -0.19
C VAL A 125 1.80 9.10 -0.71
N SER A 126 1.53 10.06 -1.60
CA SER A 126 2.54 11.01 -2.06
C SER A 126 3.13 11.78 -0.88
N HIS A 127 4.44 12.02 -0.87
CA HIS A 127 5.11 12.76 0.21
C HIS A 127 4.55 14.19 0.38
N GLU A 128 4.02 14.78 -0.68
CA GLU A 128 3.37 16.11 -0.62
C GLU A 128 2.10 16.13 0.26
N PHE A 129 1.58 14.96 0.64
CA PHE A 129 0.31 14.79 1.37
C PHE A 129 0.46 13.89 2.63
N ARG A 130 1.69 13.68 3.12
CA ARG A 130 1.97 12.94 4.36
C ARG A 130 2.32 13.88 5.50
#